data_AF-A0A453CL31-F1
#
_entry.id   AF-A0A453CL31-F1
#
_cell.length_a   1.000
_cell.length_b   1.000
_cell.length_c   1.000
_cell.angle_alpha   90.00
_cell.angle_beta   90.00
_cell.angle_gamma   90.00
#
_symmetry.space_group_name_H-M   'P 1'
#
loop_
_entity.id
_entity.type
_entity.pdbx_description
1 polymer ?
#
loop_
_entity_poly.entity_id
_entity_poly.type
_entity_poly.pdbx_seq_one_letter_code
_entity_poly.pdbx_strand_id
1 'polypeptide(L)'
;MENHSPSLKLIRGPPGTGKTKTISTILWAMLIKGVKTLTCAPTNTAVLEVASRIVRLVRESSDGSVCFLNDIVLFGNKERMKIDDSHDLSTVFLDSRAKRLLPCFVPHSGWRHCLCSLIDLLENPVTKYKLHIEQVPFKNYLKDRYNKLSKDLRCCIEKLYNDHPRKSEAAQIFQCMLEVLELIKILHPLINRDRGNDDIWSEELLEGKVEEDCNPVSWPEKLACVRTNTCSKSKFKLARSLCVQGLRYLCKNFILPDFYSRRGVQFYLLQRAECILCTVFSSFRLYNPENLNLGLLIVDEAAQLKECETLIPLLLPGIKQAVFIGDEYQLPALVKSKISDNAKFGRSVF
;
A
#
# COMPACT_ATOMS: atom_id res chain seq x y z
N MET A 1 -20.59 -18.01 -17.24
CA MET A 1 -20.30 -17.89 -15.79
C MET A 1 -20.37 -19.29 -15.22
N GLU A 2 -19.24 -19.88 -14.84
CA GLU A 2 -19.26 -21.19 -14.17
C GLU A 2 -19.93 -21.03 -12.81
N ASN A 3 -21.11 -21.63 -12.64
CA ASN A 3 -21.81 -21.80 -11.37
C ASN A 3 -21.01 -22.80 -10.50
N HIS A 4 -19.90 -22.35 -9.91
CA HIS A 4 -19.29 -23.11 -8.82
C HIS A 4 -20.13 -22.86 -7.57
N SER A 5 -20.85 -23.91 -7.14
CA SER A 5 -21.52 -23.93 -5.85
C SER A 5 -20.51 -23.62 -4.74
N PRO A 6 -20.87 -22.82 -3.72
CA PRO A 6 -19.99 -22.58 -2.58
C PRO A 6 -19.52 -23.91 -2.00
N SER A 7 -18.21 -24.05 -1.76
CA SER A 7 -17.63 -25.32 -1.30
C SER A 7 -16.82 -25.15 -0.01
N LEU A 8 -16.96 -26.13 0.88
CA LEU A 8 -16.18 -26.25 2.12
C LEU A 8 -15.22 -27.43 1.97
N LYS A 9 -13.95 -27.22 2.30
CA LYS A 9 -12.89 -28.25 2.30
C LYS A 9 -12.25 -28.33 3.68
N LEU A 10 -11.75 -29.52 4.03
CA LEU A 10 -11.09 -29.78 5.30
C LEU A 10 -9.64 -30.24 5.07
N ILE A 11 -8.71 -29.67 5.83
CA ILE A 11 -7.33 -30.17 5.93
C ILE A 11 -7.09 -30.56 7.39
N ARG A 12 -6.91 -31.87 7.60
CA ARG A 12 -6.67 -32.47 8.92
C ARG A 12 -5.20 -32.84 9.04
N GLY A 13 -4.62 -32.60 10.21
CA GLY A 13 -3.26 -33.05 10.50
C GLY A 13 -2.88 -32.90 11.97
N PRO A 14 -2.22 -33.89 12.58
CA PRO A 14 -1.64 -33.79 13.93
C PRO A 14 -0.74 -32.56 14.16
N PRO A 15 -0.37 -32.23 15.41
CA PRO A 15 0.65 -31.22 15.69
C PRO A 15 1.95 -31.51 14.92
N GLY A 16 2.64 -30.47 14.44
CA GLY A 16 3.93 -30.64 13.74
C GLY A 16 3.85 -31.09 12.28
N THR A 17 2.66 -31.40 11.74
CA THR A 17 2.48 -31.84 10.33
C THR A 17 2.58 -30.72 9.28
N GLY A 18 2.93 -29.50 9.69
CA GLY A 18 3.14 -28.39 8.76
C GLY A 18 1.87 -27.69 8.30
N LYS A 19 0.72 -27.85 8.97
CA LYS A 19 -0.55 -27.16 8.66
C LYS A 19 -0.38 -25.67 8.36
N THR A 20 0.25 -24.93 9.26
CA THR A 20 0.50 -23.48 9.08
C THR A 20 1.43 -23.19 7.90
N LYS A 21 2.41 -24.08 7.60
CA LYS A 21 3.25 -23.98 6.40
C LYS A 21 2.38 -24.13 5.15
N THR A 22 1.50 -25.13 5.11
CA THR A 22 0.53 -25.32 4.02
C THR A 22 -0.36 -24.09 3.84
N ILE A 23 -0.87 -23.49 4.92
CA ILE A 23 -1.65 -22.24 4.84
C ILE A 23 -0.83 -21.11 4.21
N SER A 24 0.40 -20.89 4.66
CA SER A 24 1.27 -19.85 4.09
C SER A 24 1.57 -20.06 2.60
N THR A 25 1.75 -21.32 2.17
CA THR A 25 1.94 -21.67 0.74
C THR A 25 0.66 -21.45 -0.08
N ILE A 26 -0.52 -21.81 0.46
CA ILE A 26 -1.81 -21.51 -0.20
C ILE A 26 -1.98 -20.00 -0.36
N LEU A 27 -1.73 -19.22 0.72
CA LEU A 27 -1.85 -17.77 0.67
C LEU A 27 -0.93 -17.14 -0.35
N TRP A 28 0.33 -17.60 -0.42
CA TRP A 28 1.27 -17.13 -1.43
C TRP A 28 0.79 -17.44 -2.85
N ALA A 29 0.29 -18.65 -3.09
CA ALA A 29 -0.29 -19.02 -4.39
C ALA A 29 -1.53 -18.19 -4.75
N MET A 30 -2.38 -17.86 -3.77
CA MET A 30 -3.57 -17.01 -4.00
C MET A 30 -3.20 -15.56 -4.29
N LEU A 31 -2.16 -15.02 -3.64
CA LEU A 31 -1.60 -13.70 -3.97
C LEU A 31 -1.14 -13.64 -5.43
N ILE A 32 -0.40 -14.66 -5.90
CA ILE A 32 0.03 -14.74 -7.31
C ILE A 32 -1.17 -14.78 -8.26
N LYS A 33 -2.24 -15.47 -7.86
CA LYS A 33 -3.47 -15.60 -8.66
C LYS A 33 -4.39 -14.38 -8.56
N GLY A 34 -4.10 -13.39 -7.72
CA GLY A 34 -5.00 -12.26 -7.45
C GLY A 34 -6.35 -12.68 -6.85
N VAL A 35 -6.36 -13.78 -6.08
CA VAL A 35 -7.56 -14.25 -5.38
C VAL A 35 -7.57 -13.67 -3.97
N LYS A 36 -8.46 -12.70 -3.77
CA LYS A 36 -8.65 -12.07 -2.47
C LYS A 36 -9.03 -13.10 -1.40
N THR A 37 -8.14 -13.29 -0.43
CA THR A 37 -8.22 -14.35 0.58
C THR A 37 -8.30 -13.77 1.99
N LEU A 38 -9.25 -14.27 2.78
CA LEU A 38 -9.34 -14.00 4.22
C LEU A 38 -8.84 -15.21 5.00
N THR A 39 -7.87 -15.01 5.87
CA THR A 39 -7.41 -16.01 6.84
C THR A 39 -7.79 -15.60 8.24
N CYS A 40 -8.49 -16.49 8.93
CA CYS A 40 -8.90 -16.32 10.31
C CYS A 40 -8.30 -17.40 11.20
N ALA A 41 -8.06 -17.07 12.46
CA ALA A 41 -7.70 -18.03 13.51
C ALA A 41 -8.37 -17.64 14.84
N PRO A 42 -8.54 -18.57 15.80
CA PRO A 42 -9.17 -18.30 17.09
C PRO A 42 -8.37 -17.32 17.96
N THR A 43 -7.03 -17.38 17.90
CA THR A 43 -6.14 -16.63 18.79
C THR A 43 -5.22 -15.69 18.03
N ASN A 44 -4.79 -14.60 18.69
CA ASN A 44 -3.79 -13.70 18.13
C ASN A 44 -2.49 -14.43 17.76
N THR A 45 -2.03 -15.35 18.60
CA THR A 45 -0.79 -16.11 18.36
C THR A 45 -0.87 -16.90 17.06
N ALA A 46 -1.98 -17.60 16.80
CA ALA A 46 -2.17 -18.34 15.55
C ALA A 46 -2.18 -17.41 14.33
N VAL A 47 -2.87 -16.27 14.41
CA VAL A 47 -2.88 -15.26 13.33
C VAL A 47 -1.47 -14.72 13.06
N LEU A 48 -0.71 -14.39 14.11
CA LEU A 48 0.64 -13.84 14.00
C LEU A 48 1.64 -14.85 13.42
N GLU A 49 1.48 -16.13 13.73
CA GLU A 49 2.30 -17.21 13.18
C GLU A 49 2.08 -17.35 11.67
N VAL A 50 0.82 -17.36 11.21
CA VAL A 50 0.51 -17.37 9.77
C VAL A 50 1.02 -16.10 9.09
N ALA A 51 0.78 -14.93 9.69
CA ALA A 51 1.20 -13.63 9.16
C ALA A 51 2.73 -13.54 8.99
N SER A 52 3.49 -14.01 9.99
CA SER A 52 4.96 -14.01 9.94
C SER A 52 5.50 -14.88 8.81
N ARG A 53 4.88 -16.04 8.58
CA ARG A 53 5.27 -16.95 7.49
C ARG A 53 5.00 -16.37 6.12
N ILE A 54 3.80 -15.82 5.88
CA ILE A 54 3.50 -15.24 4.56
C ILE A 54 4.34 -13.99 4.28
N VAL A 55 4.58 -13.14 5.28
CA VAL A 55 5.47 -11.97 5.13
C VAL A 55 6.89 -12.41 4.80
N ARG A 56 7.40 -13.46 5.46
CA ARG A 56 8.72 -14.03 5.16
C ARG A 56 8.79 -14.58 3.73
N LEU A 57 7.79 -15.35 3.30
CA LEU A 57 7.75 -15.89 1.93
C LEU A 57 7.75 -14.78 0.86
N VAL A 58 7.00 -13.70 1.07
CA VAL A 58 6.96 -12.57 0.13
C VAL A 58 8.25 -11.74 0.17
N ARG A 59 8.97 -11.68 1.29
CA ARG A 59 10.29 -11.04 1.37
C ARG A 59 11.39 -11.87 0.71
N GLU A 60 11.34 -13.18 0.85
CA GLU A 60 12.34 -14.11 0.31
C GLU A 60 12.15 -14.41 -1.19
N SER A 61 11.00 -14.06 -1.78
CA SER A 61 10.78 -14.19 -3.21
C SER A 61 11.58 -13.13 -3.99
N SER A 62 12.81 -13.48 -4.36
CA SER A 62 13.79 -12.67 -5.11
C SER A 62 13.41 -12.40 -6.57
N ASP A 63 12.46 -13.15 -7.12
CA ASP A 63 12.19 -13.20 -8.57
C ASP A 63 11.07 -12.25 -8.97
N GLY A 64 11.34 -10.94 -8.99
CA GLY A 64 10.49 -9.93 -9.65
C GLY A 64 8.98 -10.09 -9.38
N SER A 65 8.62 -10.59 -8.19
CA SER A 65 7.35 -11.31 -8.04
C SER A 65 6.16 -10.37 -8.11
N VAL A 66 5.04 -10.87 -8.60
CA VAL A 66 3.74 -10.15 -8.68
C VAL A 66 3.18 -9.82 -7.29
N CYS A 67 3.77 -10.35 -6.21
CA CYS A 67 3.27 -10.22 -4.84
C CYS A 67 4.01 -9.12 -4.08
N PHE A 68 3.27 -8.15 -3.52
CA PHE A 68 3.84 -7.12 -2.67
C PHE A 68 3.36 -7.26 -1.23
N LEU A 69 4.23 -6.93 -0.27
CA LEU A 69 3.83 -6.85 1.15
C LEU A 69 2.64 -5.92 1.37
N ASN A 70 2.50 -4.91 0.51
CA ASN A 70 1.42 -3.94 0.54
C ASN A 70 0.04 -4.57 0.26
N ASP A 71 -0.02 -5.75 -0.34
CA ASP A 71 -1.27 -6.47 -0.61
C ASP A 71 -1.71 -7.34 0.59
N ILE A 72 -0.86 -7.45 1.60
CA ILE A 72 -1.12 -8.16 2.85
C ILE A 72 -1.57 -7.16 3.92
N VAL A 73 -2.70 -7.43 4.55
CA VAL A 73 -3.22 -6.67 5.68
C VAL A 73 -3.46 -7.59 6.87
N LEU A 74 -2.76 -7.32 7.97
CA LEU A 74 -3.04 -7.90 9.28
C LEU A 74 -3.82 -6.89 10.12
N PHE A 75 -4.93 -7.29 10.75
CA PHE A 75 -5.62 -6.41 11.68
C PHE A 75 -6.20 -7.13 12.90
N GLY A 76 -6.34 -6.37 13.98
CA GLY A 76 -6.84 -6.83 15.27
C GLY A 76 -6.54 -5.79 16.35
N ASN A 77 -6.56 -6.20 17.61
CA ASN A 77 -6.18 -5.32 18.71
C ASN A 77 -4.65 -5.27 18.84
N LYS A 78 -4.05 -4.10 18.55
CA LYS A 78 -2.59 -3.88 18.53
C LYS A 78 -1.91 -4.27 19.84
N GLU A 79 -2.51 -3.90 20.98
CA GLU A 79 -1.97 -4.17 22.32
C GLU A 79 -1.96 -5.67 22.63
N ARG A 80 -3.07 -6.36 22.37
CA ARG A 80 -3.19 -7.82 22.59
C ARG A 80 -2.35 -8.63 21.62
N MET A 81 -2.04 -8.09 20.44
CA MET A 81 -1.14 -8.70 19.47
C MET A 81 0.33 -8.37 19.74
N LYS A 82 0.63 -7.43 20.66
CA LYS A 82 1.99 -6.99 21.00
C LYS A 82 2.82 -6.55 19.78
N ILE A 83 2.16 -5.96 18.78
CA ILE A 83 2.83 -5.38 17.60
C ILE A 83 3.16 -3.94 17.95
N ASP A 84 4.42 -3.66 18.26
CA ASP A 84 4.95 -2.30 18.31
C ASP A 84 5.38 -1.81 16.91
N ASP A 85 5.94 -0.61 16.84
CA ASP A 85 6.36 -0.03 15.57
C ASP A 85 7.66 -0.68 15.03
N SER A 86 8.47 -1.32 15.89
CA SER A 86 9.70 -2.05 15.52
C SER A 86 9.45 -3.48 15.06
N HIS A 87 8.30 -4.06 15.35
CA HIS A 87 7.98 -5.42 14.97
C HIS A 87 7.87 -5.56 13.44
N ASP A 88 8.43 -6.64 12.87
CA ASP A 88 8.37 -6.92 11.43
C ASP A 88 6.97 -6.82 10.80
N LEU A 89 5.94 -7.24 11.53
CA LEU A 89 4.54 -7.24 11.10
C LEU A 89 3.90 -5.84 11.13
N SER A 90 4.55 -4.83 11.72
CA SER A 90 4.09 -3.43 11.70
C SER A 90 4.00 -2.86 10.28
N THR A 91 4.75 -3.47 9.34
CA THR A 91 4.74 -3.18 7.91
C THR A 91 3.41 -3.57 7.26
N VAL A 92 2.80 -4.68 7.69
CA VAL A 92 1.51 -5.19 7.16
C VAL A 92 0.32 -4.88 8.08
N PHE A 93 0.56 -4.38 9.29
CA PHE A 93 -0.49 -4.08 10.26
C PHE A 93 -1.35 -2.87 9.85
N LEU A 94 -2.66 -3.07 9.74
CA LEU A 94 -3.61 -2.11 9.21
C LEU A 94 -3.53 -0.74 9.85
N ASP A 95 -3.51 -0.68 11.19
CA ASP A 95 -3.54 0.59 11.91
C ASP A 95 -2.24 1.37 11.76
N SER A 96 -1.10 0.67 11.68
CA SER A 96 0.23 1.25 11.48
C SER A 96 0.34 1.81 10.05
N ARG A 97 -0.08 1.03 9.04
CA ARG A 97 -0.14 1.47 7.64
C ARG A 97 -1.05 2.68 7.45
N ALA A 98 -2.27 2.62 8.01
CA ALA A 98 -3.22 3.73 7.92
C ALA A 98 -2.69 5.01 8.58
N LYS A 99 -1.95 4.90 9.70
CA LYS A 99 -1.28 6.04 10.34
C LYS A 99 -0.21 6.66 9.44
N ARG A 100 0.62 5.83 8.79
CA ARG A 100 1.68 6.30 7.88
C ARG A 100 1.12 6.96 6.62
N LEU A 101 0.04 6.41 6.08
CA LEU A 101 -0.59 6.88 4.84
C LEU A 101 -1.48 8.11 5.01
N LEU A 102 -2.13 8.31 6.16
CA LEU A 102 -3.11 9.39 6.35
C LEU A 102 -2.63 10.77 5.83
N PRO A 103 -1.39 11.23 6.07
CA PRO A 103 -0.93 12.51 5.54
C PRO A 103 -1.02 12.65 4.01
N CYS A 104 -0.93 11.54 3.26
CA CYS A 104 -1.03 11.54 1.80
C CYS A 104 -2.46 11.75 1.29
N PHE A 105 -3.49 11.49 2.10
CA PHE A 105 -4.90 11.62 1.75
C PHE A 105 -5.50 12.98 2.16
N VAL A 106 -4.73 13.84 2.84
CA VAL A 106 -5.23 15.15 3.29
C VAL A 106 -5.27 16.13 2.11
N PRO A 107 -6.40 16.80 1.82
CA PRO A 107 -6.54 17.58 0.57
C PRO A 107 -5.57 18.75 0.40
N HIS A 108 -5.21 19.42 1.50
CA HIS A 108 -4.41 20.66 1.47
C HIS A 108 -2.92 20.47 1.73
N SER A 109 -2.48 19.24 2.02
CA SER A 109 -1.07 18.96 2.34
C SER A 109 -0.59 17.59 1.84
N GLY A 110 -1.50 16.76 1.33
CA GLY A 110 -1.23 15.41 0.89
C GLY A 110 -0.85 15.33 -0.58
N TRP A 111 -0.99 14.13 -1.13
CA TRP A 111 -0.52 13.73 -2.45
C TRP A 111 -0.85 14.72 -3.56
N ARG A 112 -2.15 15.01 -3.74
CA ARG A 112 -2.64 15.90 -4.79
C ARG A 112 -2.08 17.32 -4.64
N HIS A 113 -2.06 17.84 -3.41
CA HIS A 113 -1.50 19.16 -3.13
C HIS A 113 0.01 19.22 -3.43
N CYS A 114 0.78 18.21 -3.01
CA CYS A 114 2.21 18.14 -3.27
C CYS A 114 2.51 18.12 -4.77
N LEU A 115 1.77 17.30 -5.55
CA LEU A 115 1.94 17.24 -7.00
C LEU A 115 1.59 18.58 -7.66
N CYS A 116 0.39 19.12 -7.42
CA CYS A 116 -0.05 20.37 -8.03
C CYS A 116 0.86 21.54 -7.67
N SER A 117 1.31 21.63 -6.41
CA SER A 117 2.19 22.72 -5.97
C SER A 117 3.56 22.67 -6.65
N LEU A 118 4.13 21.48 -6.85
CA LEU A 118 5.42 21.35 -7.52
C LEU A 118 5.29 21.57 -9.03
N ILE A 119 4.21 21.08 -9.67
CA ILE A 119 3.89 21.37 -11.08
C ILE A 119 3.85 22.89 -11.28
N ASP A 120 3.05 23.59 -10.48
CA ASP A 120 2.80 25.01 -10.60
C ASP A 120 4.09 25.84 -10.38
N LEU A 121 4.97 25.41 -9.46
CA LEU A 121 6.29 26.02 -9.29
C LEU A 121 7.21 25.80 -10.50
N LEU A 122 7.23 24.60 -11.09
CA LEU A 122 8.13 24.27 -12.20
C LEU A 122 7.63 24.82 -13.55
N GLU A 123 6.33 24.98 -13.73
CA GLU A 123 5.72 25.55 -14.93
C GLU A 123 5.71 27.08 -14.91
N ASN A 124 5.32 27.68 -13.78
CA ASN A 124 5.04 29.11 -13.69
C ASN A 124 5.87 29.81 -12.58
N PRO A 125 7.20 29.57 -12.48
CA PRO A 125 8.00 30.08 -11.36
C PRO A 125 8.00 31.61 -11.26
N VAL A 126 8.10 32.30 -12.41
CA VAL A 126 8.15 33.77 -12.49
C VAL A 126 6.81 34.39 -12.11
N THR A 127 5.71 33.90 -12.68
CA THR A 127 4.35 34.37 -12.35
C THR A 127 4.05 34.19 -10.86
N LYS A 128 4.42 33.04 -10.29
CA LYS A 128 4.29 32.76 -8.86
C LYS A 128 5.06 33.74 -7.98
N TYR A 129 6.27 34.08 -8.38
CA TYR A 129 7.10 35.03 -7.67
C TYR A 129 6.50 36.44 -7.73
N LYS A 130 6.02 36.88 -8.90
CA LYS A 130 5.36 38.20 -9.07
C LYS A 130 4.10 38.36 -8.21
N LEU A 131 3.41 37.26 -7.89
CA LEU A 131 2.25 37.25 -6.98
C LEU A 131 2.66 37.28 -5.49
N HIS A 132 3.91 36.96 -5.16
CA HIS A 132 4.45 37.08 -3.81
C HIS A 132 4.99 38.49 -3.57
N ILE A 133 4.54 39.12 -2.49
CA ILE A 133 4.88 40.51 -2.12
C ILE A 133 6.26 40.58 -1.42
N GLU A 134 6.98 39.46 -1.31
CA GLU A 134 8.20 39.38 -0.50
C GLU A 134 9.40 40.08 -1.15
N GLN A 135 10.23 40.72 -0.31
CA GLN A 135 11.50 41.39 -0.71
C GLN A 135 12.67 40.42 -0.95
N VAL A 136 12.42 39.11 -1.09
CA VAL A 136 13.48 38.10 -1.28
C VAL A 136 13.85 38.01 -2.76
N PRO A 137 15.13 37.90 -3.14
CA PRO A 137 15.51 37.67 -4.52
C PRO A 137 14.85 36.40 -5.08
N PHE A 138 14.34 36.46 -6.32
CA PHE A 138 13.69 35.34 -7.02
C PHE A 138 14.45 34.01 -6.91
N LYS A 139 15.78 34.05 -7.00
CA LYS A 139 16.66 32.89 -6.82
C LYS A 139 16.44 32.20 -5.47
N ASN A 140 16.40 32.97 -4.38
CA ASN A 140 16.20 32.44 -3.04
C ASN A 140 14.78 31.91 -2.88
N TYR A 141 13.79 32.65 -3.39
CA TYR A 141 12.40 32.20 -3.44
C TYR A 141 12.28 30.83 -4.13
N LEU A 142 12.84 30.65 -5.33
CA LEU A 142 12.75 29.39 -6.06
C LEU A 142 13.45 28.25 -5.31
N LYS A 143 14.65 28.49 -4.75
CA LYS A 143 15.38 27.51 -3.94
C LYS A 143 14.57 27.03 -2.75
N ASP A 144 14.08 27.96 -1.94
CA ASP A 144 13.36 27.65 -0.70
C ASP A 144 12.05 26.91 -0.99
N ARG A 145 11.28 27.41 -1.97
CA ARG A 145 10.02 26.77 -2.38
C ARG A 145 10.25 25.40 -2.99
N TYR A 146 11.23 25.25 -3.88
CA TYR A 146 11.55 23.96 -4.50
C TYR A 146 11.98 22.95 -3.44
N ASN A 147 12.89 23.32 -2.53
CA ASN A 147 13.38 22.43 -1.49
C ASN A 147 12.26 21.96 -0.54
N LYS A 148 11.36 22.87 -0.17
CA LYS A 148 10.17 22.53 0.63
C LYS A 148 9.25 21.56 -0.12
N LEU A 149 8.79 21.95 -1.31
CA LEU A 149 7.79 21.19 -2.06
C LEU A 149 8.32 19.82 -2.52
N SER A 150 9.58 19.75 -2.95
CA SER A 150 10.22 18.49 -3.33
C SER A 150 10.38 17.53 -2.15
N LYS A 151 10.69 18.05 -0.95
CA LYS A 151 10.75 17.25 0.28
C LYS A 151 9.37 16.69 0.66
N ASP A 152 8.34 17.52 0.60
CA ASP A 152 6.96 17.12 0.92
C ASP A 152 6.46 16.04 -0.05
N LEU A 153 6.70 16.23 -1.36
CA LEU A 153 6.34 15.23 -2.38
C LEU A 153 7.14 13.94 -2.22
N ARG A 154 8.45 14.02 -1.97
CA ARG A 154 9.29 12.84 -1.73
C ARG A 154 8.76 12.02 -0.55
N CYS A 155 8.41 12.68 0.55
CA CYS A 155 7.80 12.02 1.71
C CYS A 155 6.48 11.31 1.35
N CYS A 156 5.64 11.94 0.52
CA CYS A 156 4.41 11.30 0.03
C CYS A 156 4.68 10.09 -0.86
N ILE A 157 5.62 10.19 -1.80
CA ILE A 157 6.00 9.07 -2.68
C ILE A 157 6.53 7.90 -1.84
N GLU A 158 7.45 8.15 -0.89
CA GLU A 158 8.01 7.10 -0.04
C GLU A 158 6.92 6.38 0.77
N LYS A 159 5.95 7.09 1.33
CA LYS A 159 4.81 6.50 2.04
C LYS A 159 3.92 5.68 1.10
N LEU A 160 3.53 6.24 -0.04
CA LEU A 160 2.66 5.54 -1.00
C LEU A 160 3.33 4.31 -1.58
N TYR A 161 4.61 4.41 -1.95
CA TYR A 161 5.39 3.30 -2.49
C TYR A 161 5.44 2.11 -1.52
N ASN A 162 5.63 2.38 -0.22
CA ASN A 162 5.80 1.35 0.80
C ASN A 162 4.51 0.85 1.45
N ASP A 163 3.44 1.66 1.46
CA ASP A 163 2.21 1.33 2.20
C ASP A 163 0.96 1.23 1.33
N HIS A 164 0.95 1.70 0.07
CA HIS A 164 -0.23 1.60 -0.78
C HIS A 164 -0.30 0.22 -1.48
N PRO A 165 -1.44 -0.50 -1.44
CA PRO A 165 -1.62 -1.78 -2.15
C PRO A 165 -1.32 -1.64 -3.65
N ARG A 166 -0.70 -2.65 -4.26
CA ARG A 166 -0.27 -2.61 -5.65
C ARG A 166 -1.08 -3.62 -6.46
N LYS A 167 -2.11 -3.13 -7.16
CA LYS A 167 -2.68 -3.92 -8.24
C LYS A 167 -1.64 -4.06 -9.37
N SER A 168 -1.66 -5.18 -10.08
CA SER A 168 -0.81 -5.43 -11.25
C SER A 168 -0.89 -4.31 -12.30
N GLU A 169 -2.06 -3.69 -12.43
CA GLU A 169 -2.34 -2.55 -13.33
C GLU A 169 -1.59 -1.26 -12.95
N ALA A 170 -1.06 -1.15 -11.72
CA ALA A 170 -0.41 0.05 -11.21
C ALA A 170 1.11 0.09 -11.45
N ALA A 171 1.71 -0.93 -12.08
CA ALA A 171 3.16 -1.01 -12.26
C ALA A 171 3.77 0.27 -12.88
N GLN A 172 3.14 0.80 -13.94
CA GLN A 172 3.58 2.04 -14.60
C GLN A 172 3.50 3.26 -13.67
N ILE A 173 2.50 3.32 -12.78
CA ILE A 173 2.34 4.43 -11.83
C ILE A 173 3.47 4.42 -10.82
N PHE A 174 3.79 3.27 -10.24
CA PHE A 174 4.89 3.15 -9.26
C PHE A 174 6.26 3.36 -9.91
N GLN A 175 6.44 2.93 -11.16
CA GLN A 175 7.63 3.22 -11.94
C GLN A 175 7.79 4.74 -12.17
N CYS A 176 6.71 5.40 -12.58
CA CYS A 176 6.66 6.85 -12.72
C CYS A 176 7.00 7.58 -11.41
N MET A 177 6.53 7.10 -10.25
CA MET A 177 6.91 7.65 -8.94
C MET A 177 8.42 7.63 -8.72
N LEU A 178 9.10 6.53 -9.08
CA LEU A 178 10.56 6.42 -8.97
C LEU A 178 11.28 7.36 -9.94
N GLU A 179 10.80 7.48 -11.17
CA GLU A 179 11.37 8.39 -12.18
C GLU A 179 11.23 9.86 -11.77
N VAL A 180 10.09 10.24 -11.19
CA VAL A 180 9.89 11.58 -10.60
C VAL A 180 10.86 11.83 -9.45
N LEU A 181 11.09 10.86 -8.56
CA LEU A 181 12.09 10.99 -7.49
C LEU A 181 13.49 11.21 -8.05
N GLU A 182 13.87 10.50 -9.10
CA GLU A 182 15.16 10.67 -9.77
C GLU A 182 15.30 12.06 -10.41
N LEU A 183 14.24 12.55 -11.07
CA LEU A 183 14.22 13.90 -11.64
C LEU A 183 14.33 14.99 -10.58
N ILE A 184 13.64 14.83 -9.45
CA ILE A 184 13.75 15.73 -8.29
C ILE A 184 15.19 15.76 -7.77
N LYS A 185 15.86 14.60 -7.68
CA LYS A 185 17.26 14.51 -7.28
C LYS A 185 18.20 15.21 -8.28
N ILE A 186 17.93 15.11 -9.59
CA ILE A 186 18.70 15.79 -10.65
C ILE A 186 18.50 17.31 -10.59
N LEU A 187 17.26 17.77 -10.41
CA LEU A 187 16.91 19.19 -10.36
C LEU A 187 17.44 19.89 -9.11
N HIS A 188 17.54 19.18 -7.98
CA HIS A 188 17.99 19.75 -6.71
C HIS A 188 19.36 20.45 -6.77
N PRO A 189 20.46 19.84 -7.25
CA PRO A 189 21.74 20.53 -7.39
C PRO A 189 21.75 21.62 -8.47
N LEU A 190 20.92 21.50 -9.51
CA LEU A 190 20.80 22.51 -10.57
C LEU A 190 20.15 23.81 -10.04
N ILE A 191 19.10 23.68 -9.22
CA ILE A 191 18.40 24.82 -8.60
C ILE A 191 19.20 25.41 -7.45
N ASN A 192 19.88 24.59 -6.64
CA ASN A 192 20.58 25.07 -5.44
C ASN A 192 21.99 25.62 -5.68
N ARG A 193 22.49 25.68 -6.92
CA ARG A 193 23.85 26.17 -7.22
C ARG A 193 24.06 27.64 -6.83
N ASP A 194 25.14 27.95 -6.12
CA ASP A 194 25.42 29.31 -5.61
C ASP A 194 26.24 30.18 -6.56
N ARG A 195 27.24 29.64 -7.28
CA ARG A 195 28.09 30.40 -8.22
C ARG A 195 28.42 29.60 -9.50
N GLY A 196 28.38 30.29 -10.64
CA GLY A 196 28.85 29.82 -11.95
C GLY A 196 28.16 30.57 -13.09
N ASN A 197 28.91 30.89 -14.15
CA ASN A 197 28.49 31.59 -15.38
C ASN A 197 27.37 30.91 -16.21
N ASP A 198 26.75 29.87 -15.68
CA ASP A 198 25.66 29.13 -16.33
C ASP A 198 24.32 29.68 -15.87
N ASP A 199 23.81 30.63 -16.66
CA ASP A 199 22.54 31.31 -16.46
C ASP A 199 21.33 30.37 -16.70
N ILE A 200 21.05 29.47 -15.75
CA ILE A 200 19.76 28.74 -15.65
C ILE A 200 18.64 29.71 -15.21
N TRP A 201 19.03 30.86 -14.64
CA TRP A 201 18.15 31.89 -14.11
C TRP A 201 17.66 32.88 -15.16
N SER A 202 18.02 32.68 -16.43
CA SER A 202 17.48 33.49 -17.51
C SER A 202 15.95 33.31 -17.56
N GLU A 203 15.22 34.43 -17.56
CA GLU A 203 13.75 34.44 -17.54
C GLU A 203 13.19 33.61 -18.71
N GLU A 204 13.82 33.65 -19.89
CA GLU A 204 13.45 32.85 -21.07
C GLU A 204 13.40 31.34 -20.80
N LEU A 205 14.35 30.82 -19.99
CA LEU A 205 14.46 29.39 -19.73
C LEU A 205 13.41 28.93 -18.73
N LEU A 206 12.97 29.84 -17.86
CA LEU A 206 11.99 29.63 -16.80
C LEU A 206 10.55 29.91 -17.27
N GLU A 207 10.37 30.83 -18.22
CA GLU A 207 9.09 31.14 -18.89
C GLU A 207 8.82 30.22 -20.10
N GLY A 208 9.83 29.49 -20.57
CA GLY A 208 9.65 28.52 -21.66
C GLY A 208 8.57 27.49 -21.34
N LYS A 209 7.64 27.29 -22.28
CA LYS A 209 6.55 26.31 -22.14
C LYS A 209 7.10 24.89 -21.98
N VAL A 210 6.50 24.14 -21.06
CA VAL A 210 6.73 22.69 -20.94
C VAL A 210 6.04 21.99 -22.12
N GLU A 211 6.76 21.08 -22.77
CA GLU A 211 6.25 20.30 -23.90
C GLU A 211 5.04 19.44 -23.49
N GLU A 212 4.19 19.12 -24.46
CA GLU A 212 3.00 18.27 -24.26
C GLU A 212 3.34 16.89 -23.69
N ASP A 213 2.34 16.28 -23.04
CA ASP A 213 2.48 15.03 -22.31
C ASP A 213 3.00 13.92 -23.22
N CYS A 214 4.19 13.41 -22.88
CA CYS A 214 4.79 12.30 -23.62
C CYS A 214 4.36 10.96 -23.04
N ASN A 215 4.22 9.94 -23.90
CA ASN A 215 3.87 8.59 -23.48
C ASN A 215 4.86 8.07 -22.39
N PRO A 216 4.37 7.62 -21.21
CA PRO A 216 5.20 7.06 -20.14
C PRO A 216 6.20 5.98 -20.57
N VAL A 217 5.89 5.24 -21.64
CA VAL A 217 6.77 4.21 -22.20
C VAL A 217 8.13 4.79 -22.65
N SER A 218 8.15 6.03 -23.13
CA SER A 218 9.37 6.70 -23.61
C SER A 218 10.22 7.33 -22.51
N TRP A 219 9.72 7.37 -21.27
CA TRP A 219 10.38 8.11 -20.20
C TRP A 219 11.72 7.56 -19.75
N PRO A 220 11.95 6.22 -19.69
CA PRO A 220 13.27 5.69 -19.37
C PRO A 220 14.36 6.22 -20.31
N GLU A 221 14.07 6.28 -21.62
CA GLU A 221 14.99 6.80 -22.64
C GLU A 221 15.22 8.31 -22.47
N LYS A 222 14.17 9.08 -22.23
CA LYS A 222 14.28 10.52 -21.97
C LYS A 222 15.05 10.82 -20.69
N LEU A 223 14.83 10.03 -19.63
CA LEU A 223 15.57 10.15 -18.37
C LEU A 223 17.06 9.81 -18.57
N ALA A 224 17.38 8.82 -19.42
CA ALA A 224 18.75 8.53 -19.81
C ALA A 224 19.41 9.72 -20.53
N CYS A 225 18.69 10.38 -21.45
CA CYS A 225 19.15 11.60 -22.11
C CYS A 225 19.41 12.75 -21.11
N VAL A 226 18.52 12.93 -20.12
CA VAL A 226 18.74 13.91 -19.04
C VAL A 226 20.02 13.60 -18.25
N ARG A 227 20.28 12.32 -17.96
CA ARG A 227 21.47 11.89 -17.20
C ARG A 227 22.76 12.20 -17.94
N THR A 228 22.83 11.87 -19.23
CA THR A 228 24.03 12.04 -20.08
C THR A 228 24.28 13.46 -20.53
N ASN A 229 23.28 14.35 -20.43
CA ASN A 229 23.45 15.75 -20.81
C ASN A 229 24.49 16.46 -19.91
N THR A 230 25.48 17.07 -20.55
CA THR A 230 26.61 17.75 -19.90
C THR A 230 26.39 19.25 -19.71
N CYS A 231 25.57 19.90 -20.53
CA CYS A 231 25.29 21.32 -20.42
C CYS A 231 24.20 21.57 -19.36
N SER A 232 24.51 22.40 -18.36
CA SER A 232 23.62 22.67 -17.22
C SER A 232 22.25 23.21 -17.66
N LYS A 233 22.21 24.10 -18.66
CA LYS A 233 20.99 24.74 -19.16
C LYS A 233 20.07 23.74 -19.86
N SER A 234 20.59 22.98 -20.81
CA SER A 234 19.81 21.95 -21.51
C SER A 234 19.38 20.83 -20.59
N LYS A 235 20.25 20.40 -19.66
CA LYS A 235 19.93 19.40 -18.64
C LYS A 235 18.77 19.85 -17.76
N PHE A 236 18.79 21.10 -17.28
CA PHE A 236 17.70 21.66 -16.50
C PHE A 236 16.40 21.72 -17.32
N LYS A 237 16.44 22.22 -18.56
CA LYS A 237 15.25 22.31 -19.42
C LYS A 237 14.60 20.94 -19.63
N LEU A 238 15.40 19.92 -19.98
CA LEU A 238 14.92 18.55 -20.18
C LEU A 238 14.39 17.93 -18.87
N ALA A 239 15.13 18.06 -17.77
CA ALA A 239 14.72 17.52 -16.47
C ALA A 239 13.43 18.17 -15.96
N ARG A 240 13.30 19.50 -16.10
CA ARG A 240 12.11 20.26 -15.73
C ARG A 240 10.90 19.79 -16.54
N SER A 241 11.05 19.71 -17.87
CA SER A 241 9.97 19.27 -18.76
C SER A 241 9.51 17.85 -18.42
N LEU A 242 10.43 16.90 -18.32
CA LEU A 242 10.10 15.51 -18.02
C LEU A 242 9.51 15.35 -16.60
N CYS A 243 9.99 16.13 -15.62
CA CYS A 243 9.45 16.10 -14.26
C CYS A 243 8.00 16.56 -14.23
N VAL A 244 7.69 17.68 -14.88
CA VAL A 244 6.31 18.19 -14.97
C VAL A 244 5.39 17.20 -15.67
N GLN A 245 5.82 16.59 -16.78
CA GLN A 245 5.05 15.53 -17.45
C GLN A 245 4.78 14.34 -16.52
N GLY A 246 5.81 13.91 -15.76
CA GLY A 246 5.68 12.88 -14.74
C GLY A 246 4.65 13.21 -13.66
N LEU A 247 4.71 14.42 -13.12
CA LEU A 247 3.79 14.89 -12.10
C LEU A 247 2.34 15.00 -12.64
N ARG A 248 2.15 15.49 -13.86
CA ARG A 248 0.82 15.57 -14.52
C ARG A 248 0.22 14.18 -14.74
N TYR A 249 1.03 13.23 -15.21
CA TYR A 249 0.60 11.85 -15.37
C TYR A 249 0.15 11.25 -14.02
N LEU A 250 0.90 11.45 -12.94
CA LEU A 250 0.52 11.00 -11.60
C LEU A 250 -0.78 11.65 -11.12
N CYS A 251 -0.94 12.96 -11.32
CA CYS A 251 -2.18 13.68 -11.01
C CYS A 251 -3.40 13.08 -11.70
N LYS A 252 -3.24 12.68 -12.97
CA LYS A 252 -4.34 12.15 -13.79
C LYS A 252 -4.66 10.67 -13.51
N ASN A 253 -3.63 9.86 -13.28
CA ASN A 253 -3.77 8.40 -13.26
C ASN A 253 -3.74 7.79 -11.85
N PHE A 254 -3.31 8.53 -10.83
CA PHE A 254 -3.27 8.07 -9.44
C PHE A 254 -4.10 8.97 -8.52
N ILE A 255 -5.40 8.76 -8.56
CA ILE A 255 -6.39 9.53 -7.80
C ILE A 255 -6.57 8.86 -6.43
N LEU A 256 -6.20 9.59 -5.38
CA LEU A 256 -6.51 9.22 -4.00
C LEU A 256 -7.77 9.95 -3.55
N PRO A 257 -8.66 9.29 -2.78
CA PRO A 257 -9.77 9.95 -2.11
C PRO A 257 -9.28 10.90 -1.01
N ASP A 258 -10.12 11.84 -0.64
CA ASP A 258 -9.84 12.79 0.43
C ASP A 258 -10.26 12.20 1.79
N PHE A 259 -9.31 12.01 2.70
CA PHE A 259 -9.58 11.50 4.05
C PHE A 259 -8.99 12.39 5.15
N TYR A 260 -9.78 12.60 6.19
CA TYR A 260 -9.38 13.30 7.42
C TYR A 260 -9.24 12.37 8.64
N SER A 261 -9.56 11.08 8.47
CA SER A 261 -9.55 10.12 9.58
C SER A 261 -8.80 8.84 9.22
N ARG A 262 -8.14 8.26 10.22
CA ARG A 262 -7.48 6.95 10.09
C ARG A 262 -8.46 5.86 9.66
N ARG A 263 -9.73 5.93 10.09
CA ARG A 263 -10.78 4.95 9.72
C ARG A 263 -11.03 4.91 8.22
N GLY A 264 -11.10 6.06 7.55
CA GLY A 264 -11.26 6.11 6.09
C GLY A 264 -10.12 5.39 5.36
N VAL A 265 -8.88 5.64 5.76
CA VAL A 265 -7.69 4.99 5.21
C VAL A 265 -7.71 3.47 5.50
N GLN A 266 -8.14 3.04 6.70
CA GLN A 266 -8.26 1.62 7.02
C GLN A 266 -9.24 0.90 6.09
N PHE A 267 -10.42 1.47 5.84
CA PHE A 267 -11.39 0.90 4.92
C PHE A 267 -10.84 0.84 3.49
N TYR A 268 -10.20 1.91 3.04
CA TYR A 268 -9.53 1.98 1.73
C TYR A 268 -8.51 0.85 1.53
N LEU A 269 -7.68 0.58 2.55
CA LEU A 269 -6.70 -0.51 2.54
C LEU A 269 -7.37 -1.89 2.51
N LEU A 270 -8.37 -2.14 3.36
CA LEU A 270 -9.09 -3.42 3.40
C LEU A 270 -9.77 -3.75 2.08
N GLN A 271 -10.36 -2.76 1.40
CA GLN A 271 -10.96 -2.93 0.09
C GLN A 271 -9.95 -3.36 -0.99
N ARG A 272 -8.69 -2.94 -0.87
CA ARG A 272 -7.65 -3.15 -1.89
C ARG A 272 -6.65 -4.25 -1.57
N ALA A 273 -6.60 -4.73 -0.33
CA ALA A 273 -5.74 -5.85 0.06
C ALA A 273 -6.20 -7.16 -0.60
N GLU A 274 -5.24 -7.99 -1.01
CA GLU A 274 -5.50 -9.32 -1.59
C GLU A 274 -5.37 -10.43 -0.53
N CYS A 275 -4.60 -10.22 0.53
CA CYS A 275 -4.49 -11.16 1.64
C CYS A 275 -4.82 -10.46 2.95
N ILE A 276 -5.87 -10.92 3.63
CA ILE A 276 -6.34 -10.33 4.88
C ILE A 276 -6.21 -11.36 5.99
N LEU A 277 -5.52 -11.00 7.08
CA LEU A 277 -5.34 -11.86 8.26
C LEU A 277 -5.93 -11.17 9.49
N CYS A 278 -6.76 -11.89 10.24
CA CYS A 278 -7.34 -11.39 11.49
C CYS A 278 -7.81 -12.55 12.37
N THR A 279 -8.24 -12.28 13.60
CA THR A 279 -8.93 -13.30 14.38
C THR A 279 -10.34 -13.52 13.83
N VAL A 280 -10.92 -14.71 14.06
CA VAL A 280 -12.31 -15.02 13.68
C VAL A 280 -13.28 -13.95 14.16
N PHE A 281 -13.16 -13.53 15.43
CA PHE A 281 -14.00 -12.45 15.95
C PHE A 281 -13.78 -11.14 15.21
N SER A 282 -12.53 -10.74 14.93
CA SER A 282 -12.19 -9.48 14.26
C SER A 282 -12.72 -9.39 12.83
N SER A 283 -12.97 -10.53 12.17
CA SER A 283 -13.51 -10.57 10.81
C SER A 283 -14.84 -9.82 10.63
N PHE A 284 -15.60 -9.59 11.71
CA PHE A 284 -16.82 -8.75 11.69
C PHE A 284 -16.60 -7.34 11.11
N ARG A 285 -15.39 -6.79 11.20
CA ARG A 285 -15.03 -5.49 10.62
C ARG A 285 -15.14 -5.48 9.08
N LEU A 286 -15.18 -6.67 8.47
CA LEU A 286 -15.32 -6.89 7.03
C LEU A 286 -16.78 -7.07 6.61
N TYR A 287 -17.77 -6.89 7.51
CA TYR A 287 -19.19 -7.01 7.17
C TYR A 287 -19.73 -5.78 6.39
N ASN A 288 -19.15 -4.59 6.61
CA ASN A 288 -19.52 -3.32 5.92
C ASN A 288 -18.46 -2.66 4.99
N PRO A 289 -17.71 -3.39 4.16
CA PRO A 289 -16.96 -2.82 3.05
C PRO A 289 -17.73 -3.04 1.75
N GLU A 290 -18.33 -1.98 1.21
CA GLU A 290 -18.81 -1.98 -0.18
C GLU A 290 -17.75 -2.61 -1.09
N ASN A 291 -18.18 -3.54 -1.96
CA ASN A 291 -17.35 -4.20 -2.98
C ASN A 291 -16.22 -5.13 -2.49
N LEU A 292 -16.29 -5.71 -1.28
CA LEU A 292 -15.33 -6.72 -0.84
C LEU A 292 -15.64 -8.10 -1.45
N ASN A 293 -14.97 -8.44 -2.56
CA ASN A 293 -15.12 -9.73 -3.22
C ASN A 293 -14.13 -10.76 -2.64
N LEU A 294 -14.41 -11.30 -1.46
CA LEU A 294 -13.57 -12.35 -0.83
C LEU A 294 -13.74 -13.68 -1.56
N GLY A 295 -12.77 -14.12 -2.35
CA GLY A 295 -12.89 -15.39 -3.09
C GLY A 295 -12.72 -16.63 -2.21
N LEU A 296 -11.79 -16.58 -1.25
CA LEU A 296 -11.39 -17.71 -0.41
C LEU A 296 -11.39 -17.32 1.07
N LEU A 297 -11.98 -18.17 1.91
CA LEU A 297 -11.85 -18.14 3.36
C LEU A 297 -10.97 -19.30 3.82
N ILE A 298 -9.99 -19.01 4.67
CA ILE A 298 -9.16 -19.99 5.36
C ILE A 298 -9.40 -19.82 6.87
N VAL A 299 -9.73 -20.89 7.57
CA VAL A 299 -9.85 -20.89 9.03
C VAL A 299 -8.82 -21.84 9.60
N ASP A 300 -7.77 -21.29 10.23
CA ASP A 300 -6.76 -22.03 10.96
C ASP A 300 -7.24 -22.38 12.38
N GLU A 301 -6.74 -23.49 12.92
CA GLU A 301 -7.16 -24.06 14.20
C GLU A 301 -8.69 -24.16 14.35
N ALA A 302 -9.37 -24.58 13.27
CA ALA A 302 -10.83 -24.58 13.18
C ALA A 302 -11.52 -25.49 14.21
N ALA A 303 -10.84 -26.55 14.68
CA ALA A 303 -11.31 -27.43 15.74
C ALA A 303 -11.40 -26.73 17.12
N GLN A 304 -10.71 -25.60 17.31
CA GLN A 304 -10.72 -24.82 18.55
C GLN A 304 -11.85 -23.78 18.60
N LEU A 305 -12.67 -23.69 17.55
CA LEU A 305 -13.77 -22.72 17.45
C LEU A 305 -15.10 -23.36 17.81
N LYS A 306 -15.97 -22.60 18.45
CA LYS A 306 -17.39 -22.95 18.56
C LYS A 306 -18.07 -22.71 17.22
N GLU A 307 -19.12 -23.45 16.94
CA GLU A 307 -19.87 -23.30 15.69
C GLU A 307 -20.29 -21.86 15.39
N CYS A 308 -20.80 -21.14 16.38
CA CYS A 308 -21.22 -19.75 16.23
C CYS A 308 -20.06 -18.77 15.94
N GLU A 309 -18.83 -19.10 16.34
CA GLU A 309 -17.66 -18.26 16.06
C GLU A 309 -17.27 -18.39 14.58
N THR A 310 -17.30 -19.61 14.04
CA THR A 310 -17.01 -19.88 12.63
C THR A 310 -18.03 -19.20 11.69
N LEU A 311 -19.26 -18.97 12.14
CA LEU A 311 -20.27 -18.25 11.37
C LEU A 311 -19.88 -16.79 11.07
N ILE A 312 -19.10 -16.13 11.93
CA ILE A 312 -18.74 -14.71 11.76
C ILE A 312 -18.06 -14.46 10.39
N PRO A 313 -16.96 -15.14 10.02
CA PRO A 313 -16.36 -14.98 8.71
C PRO A 313 -17.18 -15.63 7.58
N LEU A 314 -17.94 -16.71 7.85
CA LEU A 314 -18.77 -17.38 6.81
C LEU A 314 -19.91 -16.50 6.31
N LEU A 315 -20.42 -15.59 7.14
CA LEU A 315 -21.48 -14.64 6.77
C LEU A 315 -20.96 -13.47 5.91
N LEU A 316 -19.65 -13.38 5.67
CA LEU A 316 -19.10 -12.33 4.81
C LEU A 316 -19.48 -12.56 3.35
N PRO A 317 -19.91 -11.51 2.62
CA PRO A 317 -20.33 -11.65 1.24
C PRO A 317 -19.16 -12.01 0.32
N GLY A 318 -19.47 -12.75 -0.75
CA GLY A 318 -18.54 -13.06 -1.83
C GLY A 318 -17.75 -14.36 -1.68
N ILE A 319 -17.74 -14.98 -0.50
CA ILE A 319 -17.00 -16.24 -0.24
C ILE A 319 -17.53 -17.36 -1.16
N LYS A 320 -16.66 -17.86 -2.04
CA LYS A 320 -16.95 -18.99 -2.95
C LYS A 320 -16.38 -20.30 -2.44
N GLN A 321 -15.28 -20.24 -1.69
CA GLN A 321 -14.63 -21.41 -1.15
C GLN A 321 -14.18 -21.15 0.29
N ALA A 322 -14.39 -22.12 1.16
CA ALA A 322 -13.87 -22.12 2.51
C ALA A 322 -12.98 -23.35 2.72
N VAL A 323 -11.84 -23.17 3.39
CA VAL A 323 -10.94 -24.25 3.77
C VAL A 323 -10.74 -24.16 5.28
N PHE A 324 -11.18 -25.17 6.00
CA PHE A 324 -10.93 -25.26 7.43
C PHE A 324 -9.75 -26.19 7.67
N ILE A 325 -8.83 -25.74 8.51
CA ILE A 325 -7.60 -26.45 8.84
C ILE A 325 -7.57 -26.62 10.35
N GLY A 326 -7.29 -27.83 10.81
CA GLY A 326 -7.31 -28.13 12.23
C GLY A 326 -7.03 -29.59 12.54
N ASP A 327 -7.29 -29.94 13.78
CA ASP A 327 -7.13 -31.29 14.30
C ASP A 327 -8.17 -31.54 15.40
N GLU A 328 -9.09 -32.45 15.14
CA GLU A 328 -10.16 -32.81 16.07
C GLU A 328 -9.66 -33.57 17.32
N TYR A 329 -8.42 -34.08 17.29
CA TYR A 329 -7.77 -34.74 18.42
C TYR A 329 -6.95 -33.79 19.31
N GLN A 330 -6.89 -32.50 18.97
CA GLN A 330 -6.27 -31.46 19.80
C GLN A 330 -7.29 -30.77 20.72
N LEU A 331 -6.88 -29.67 21.36
CA LEU A 331 -7.70 -28.92 22.31
C LEU A 331 -9.02 -28.45 21.65
N PRO A 332 -10.19 -28.73 22.25
CA PRO A 332 -11.46 -28.23 21.76
C PRO A 332 -11.66 -26.75 22.13
N ALA A 333 -12.76 -26.16 21.66
CA ALA A 333 -13.14 -24.81 22.04
C ALA A 333 -13.34 -24.66 23.56
N LEU A 334 -12.81 -23.59 24.13
CA LEU A 334 -12.96 -23.31 25.56
C LEU A 334 -14.40 -22.93 25.91
N VAL A 335 -15.04 -23.71 26.78
CA VAL A 335 -16.36 -23.44 27.36
C VAL A 335 -16.26 -23.38 28.88
N LYS A 336 -16.56 -22.22 29.48
CA LYS A 336 -16.46 -22.02 30.93
C LYS A 336 -17.64 -22.64 31.70
N SER A 337 -18.82 -22.65 31.10
CA SER A 337 -20.05 -23.16 31.73
C SER A 337 -20.14 -24.67 31.55
N LYS A 338 -20.16 -25.43 32.65
CA LYS A 338 -20.37 -26.88 32.62
C LYS A 338 -21.71 -27.27 31.97
N ILE A 339 -22.74 -26.45 32.15
CA ILE A 339 -24.06 -26.69 31.54
C ILE A 339 -23.95 -26.61 30.02
N SER A 340 -23.26 -25.59 29.50
CA SER A 340 -23.05 -25.41 28.06
C SER A 340 -22.13 -26.48 27.47
N ASP A 341 -21.10 -26.89 28.22
CA ASP A 341 -20.19 -27.97 27.82
C ASP A 341 -20.92 -29.30 27.69
N ASN A 342 -21.76 -29.66 28.67
CA ASN A 342 -22.64 -30.83 28.61
C ASN A 342 -23.62 -30.79 27.43
N ALA A 343 -24.04 -29.59 27.01
CA ALA A 343 -24.87 -29.36 25.84
C ALA A 343 -24.08 -29.35 24.51
N LYS A 344 -22.79 -29.69 24.53
CA LYS A 344 -21.87 -29.72 23.38
C LYS A 344 -21.71 -28.35 22.69
N PHE A 345 -21.86 -27.25 23.43
CA PHE A 345 -21.66 -25.91 22.89
C PHE A 345 -20.23 -25.66 22.39
N GLY A 346 -19.25 -26.40 22.91
CA GLY A 346 -17.85 -26.35 22.47
C GLY A 346 -17.57 -27.11 21.18
N ARG A 347 -18.56 -27.76 20.58
CA ARG A 347 -18.39 -28.52 19.33
C ARG A 347 -18.10 -27.56 18.16
N SER A 348 -17.02 -27.84 17.43
CA SER A 348 -16.65 -27.12 16.20
C SER A 348 -17.49 -27.56 15.01
N VAL A 349 -17.48 -26.72 13.96
CA VAL A 349 -17.95 -27.12 12.62
C VAL A 349 -16.99 -28.10 11.95
N PHE A 350 -15.68 -27.96 12.23
CA PHE A 350 -14.61 -28.86 11.77
C PHE A 350 -14.77 -30.25 12.38
#